data_AF-A0A0M3KJR2-F1
#
_entry.id   AF-A0A0M3KJR2-F1
#
_cell.length_a   1.000
_cell.length_b   1.000
_cell.length_c   1.000
_cell.angle_alpha   90.00
_cell.angle_beta   90.00
_cell.angle_gamma   90.00
#
_symmetry.space_group_name_H-M   'P 1'
#
loop_
_entity.id
_entity.type
_entity.pdbx_description
1 polymer ?
#
loop_
_entity_poly.entity_id
_entity_poly.type
_entity_poly.pdbx_seq_one_letter_code
_entity_poly.pdbx_strand_id
1 'polypeptide(L)'
;MNLFNLDITQKCLIAECWIPTADLSTVRKALEVGTEMSGMDVPCILNEMETKTTPPTFHKVNKFTRAFQNIVDSYGVATYREINPAPWTIITFPFIFAIMFGDAGHGIVMFLCALLLVLFEKKLAAMKIRDEIFNTFFGGRYVILLMGLFSVYTGLIYNDIYSRS
;
A
#
# COMPACT_ATOMS: atom_id res chain seq x y z
N MET A 1 12.41 12.82 20.44
CA MET A 1 12.65 14.24 20.05
C MET A 1 14.10 14.50 19.63
N ASN A 2 14.93 13.47 19.40
CA ASN A 2 16.36 13.67 19.07
C ASN A 2 16.63 14.31 17.69
N LEU A 3 15.64 14.31 16.78
CA LEU A 3 15.75 14.94 15.46
C LEU A 3 15.33 16.42 15.47
N PHE A 4 14.87 16.94 16.61
CA PHE A 4 14.38 18.31 16.72
C PHE A 4 15.52 19.20 17.18
N ASN A 5 15.63 20.37 16.58
CA ASN A 5 16.62 21.35 16.97
C ASN A 5 16.11 22.12 18.20
N LEU A 6 16.99 22.33 19.18
CA LEU A 6 16.67 23.04 20.41
C LEU A 6 16.98 24.53 20.23
N ASP A 7 15.96 25.37 20.30
CA ASP A 7 16.16 26.79 20.45
C ASP A 7 16.45 27.11 21.93
N ILE A 8 17.73 27.33 22.22
CA ILE A 8 18.25 27.59 23.57
C ILE A 8 17.66 28.88 24.15
N THR A 9 17.28 29.85 23.30
CA THR A 9 16.76 31.15 23.73
C THR A 9 15.30 31.12 24.15
N GLN A 10 14.46 30.33 23.48
CA GLN A 10 13.01 30.28 23.76
C GLN A 10 12.57 29.02 24.51
N LYS A 11 13.49 28.08 24.79
CA LYS A 11 13.16 26.71 25.26
C LYS A 11 12.14 26.01 24.36
N CYS A 12 12.15 26.35 23.07
CA CYS A 12 11.27 25.79 22.06
C CYS A 12 12.00 24.72 21.23
N LEU A 13 11.25 23.77 20.71
CA LEU A 13 11.75 22.77 19.77
C LEU A 13 11.33 23.13 18.35
N ILE A 14 12.28 23.14 17.43
CA ILE A 14 12.06 23.39 16.01
C ILE A 14 12.26 22.08 15.25
N ALA A 15 11.32 21.74 14.38
CA ALA A 15 11.40 20.54 13.55
C ALA A 15 10.94 20.84 12.13
N GLU A 16 11.62 20.25 11.16
CA GLU A 16 11.24 20.26 9.76
C GLU A 16 10.64 18.89 9.40
N CYS A 17 9.53 18.88 8.67
CA CYS A 17 8.88 17.63 8.26
C CYS A 17 8.18 17.74 6.92
N TRP A 18 8.07 16.61 6.22
CA TRP A 18 7.30 16.52 4.98
C TRP A 18 5.86 16.17 5.29
N ILE A 19 4.93 17.01 4.83
CA ILE A 19 3.48 16.82 5.01
C ILE A 19 2.82 16.83 3.62
N PRO A 20 1.94 15.86 3.32
CA PRO A 20 1.09 15.96 2.13
C PRO A 20 0.21 17.19 2.22
N THR A 21 0.20 18.05 1.19
CA THR A 21 -0.61 19.28 1.17
C THR A 21 -2.09 19.05 1.46
N ALA A 22 -2.62 17.88 1.08
CA ALA A 22 -4.01 17.50 1.34
C ALA A 22 -4.33 17.31 2.84
N ASP A 23 -3.34 16.97 3.67
CA ASP A 23 -3.52 16.63 5.09
C ASP A 23 -3.06 17.76 6.03
N LEU A 24 -2.66 18.92 5.47
CA LEU A 24 -2.16 20.07 6.22
C LEU A 24 -3.17 20.59 7.27
N SER A 25 -4.45 20.66 6.90
CA SER A 25 -5.53 21.10 7.78
C SER A 25 -5.72 20.15 8.97
N THR A 26 -5.60 18.84 8.74
CA THR A 26 -5.67 17.82 9.78
C THR A 26 -4.53 17.96 10.77
N VAL A 27 -3.31 18.20 10.29
CA VAL A 27 -2.13 18.42 11.15
C VAL A 27 -2.30 19.67 11.98
N ARG A 28 -2.71 20.79 11.38
CA ARG A 28 -2.93 22.06 12.09
C ARG A 28 -3.95 21.91 13.22
N LYS A 29 -5.07 21.25 12.94
CA LYS A 29 -6.10 20.97 13.94
C LYS A 29 -5.57 20.07 15.07
N ALA A 30 -4.75 19.08 14.76
CA ALA A 30 -4.15 18.21 15.77
C ALA A 30 -3.17 18.99 16.68
N LEU A 31 -2.45 19.98 16.14
CA LEU A 31 -1.59 20.87 16.91
C LEU A 31 -2.39 21.79 17.82
N GLU A 32 -3.49 22.38 17.33
CA GLU A 32 -4.40 23.22 18.13
C GLU A 32 -4.96 22.46 19.33
N VAL A 33 -5.48 21.24 19.11
CA VAL A 33 -5.97 20.35 20.18
C VAL A 33 -4.86 19.98 21.16
N GLY A 34 -3.64 19.73 20.67
CA GLY A 34 -2.48 19.45 21.52
C GLY A 34 -2.10 20.63 22.41
N THR A 35 -2.13 21.85 21.89
CA THR A 35 -1.89 23.08 22.65
C THR A 35 -2.97 23.28 23.73
N GLU A 36 -4.25 23.13 23.38
CA GLU A 36 -5.37 23.22 24.34
C GLU A 36 -5.23 22.21 25.50
N MET A 37 -4.91 20.96 25.18
CA MET A 37 -4.73 19.92 26.20
C MET A 37 -3.50 20.15 27.09
N SER A 38 -2.46 20.81 26.56
CA SER A 38 -1.23 21.08 27.30
C SER A 38 -1.37 22.23 28.30
N GLY A 39 -2.39 23.08 28.16
CA GLY A 39 -2.58 24.27 29.00
C GLY A 39 -1.45 25.30 28.88
N MET A 40 -0.60 25.21 27.84
CA MET A 40 0.44 26.18 27.57
C MET A 40 -0.11 27.36 26.76
N ASP A 41 0.23 28.58 27.17
CA ASP A 41 -0.12 29.82 26.45
C ASP A 41 0.65 30.00 25.13
N VAL A 42 1.63 29.13 24.84
CA VAL A 42 2.44 29.21 23.61
C VAL A 42 1.75 28.43 22.49
N PRO A 43 1.30 29.10 21.40
CA PRO A 43 0.69 28.41 20.28
C PRO A 43 1.71 27.58 19.52
N CYS A 44 1.33 26.38 19.08
CA CYS A 44 2.15 25.63 18.15
C CYS A 44 2.05 26.24 16.75
N ILE A 45 3.18 26.67 16.19
CA ILE A 45 3.24 27.36 14.90
C ILE A 45 3.64 26.35 13.82
N LEU A 46 2.80 26.22 12.80
CA LEU A 46 3.12 25.50 11.57
C LEU A 46 3.35 26.51 10.45
N ASN A 47 4.55 26.51 9.87
CA ASN A 47 4.91 27.40 8.76
C ASN A 47 5.25 26.57 7.52
N GLU A 48 4.71 26.96 6.37
CA GLU A 48 5.09 26.39 5.08
C GLU A 48 6.42 27.00 4.63
N MET A 49 7.39 26.13 4.30
CA MET A 49 8.72 26.55 3.87
C MET A 49 8.96 26.12 2.43
N GLU A 50 9.48 27.04 1.63
CA GLU A 50 9.98 26.70 0.29
C GLU A 50 11.38 26.09 0.40
N THR A 51 11.58 24.94 -0.22
CA THR A 51 12.87 24.25 -0.27
C THR A 51 13.19 23.82 -1.70
N LYS A 52 14.49 23.74 -2.01
CA LYS A 52 15.01 23.18 -3.26
C LYS A 52 15.21 21.67 -3.21
N THR A 53 15.03 21.05 -2.04
CA THR A 53 15.18 19.60 -1.85
C THR A 53 14.01 18.86 -2.50
N THR A 54 14.29 17.67 -3.05
CA THR A 54 13.26 16.83 -3.65
C THR A 54 12.36 16.23 -2.56
N PRO A 55 11.05 16.51 -2.57
CA PRO A 55 10.13 15.92 -1.60
C PRO A 55 9.98 14.41 -1.80
N PRO A 56 9.62 13.66 -0.74
CA PRO A 56 9.37 12.22 -0.84
C PRO A 56 8.12 11.93 -1.68
N THR A 57 8.14 10.80 -2.39
CA THR A 57 6.98 10.30 -3.14
C THR A 57 6.03 9.57 -2.21
N PHE A 58 4.74 9.91 -2.29
CA PHE A 58 3.69 9.28 -1.49
C PHE A 58 2.51 8.85 -2.37
N HIS A 59 2.18 7.56 -2.32
CA HIS A 59 1.04 6.98 -3.02
C HIS A 59 -0.06 6.59 -2.03
N LYS A 60 -1.26 7.16 -2.18
CA LYS A 60 -2.43 6.78 -1.39
C LYS A 60 -2.93 5.40 -1.83
N VAL A 61 -2.67 4.38 -1.03
CA VAL A 61 -3.08 3.00 -1.31
C VAL A 61 -4.28 2.56 -0.48
N ASN A 62 -5.19 1.80 -1.08
CA ASN A 62 -6.28 1.14 -0.37
C ASN A 62 -5.90 -0.33 -0.08
N LYS A 63 -6.82 -1.10 0.51
CA LYS A 63 -6.57 -2.53 0.83
C LYS A 63 -6.26 -3.41 -0.39
N PHE A 64 -6.74 -3.00 -1.57
CA PHE A 64 -6.59 -3.74 -2.83
C PHE A 64 -5.30 -3.33 -3.55
N THR A 65 -5.07 -2.02 -3.74
CA THR A 65 -3.93 -1.49 -4.50
C THR A 65 -2.60 -1.62 -3.76
N ARG A 66 -2.63 -1.78 -2.43
CA ARG A 66 -1.40 -1.92 -1.62
C ARG A 66 -0.52 -3.08 -2.05
N ALA A 67 -1.10 -4.23 -2.38
CA ALA A 67 -0.32 -5.39 -2.80
C ALA A 67 0.42 -5.12 -4.12
N PHE A 68 -0.26 -4.53 -5.09
CA PHE A 68 0.34 -4.15 -6.37
C PHE A 68 1.37 -3.04 -6.23
N GLN A 69 1.11 -2.05 -5.37
CA GLN A 69 2.08 -1.01 -5.08
C GLN A 69 3.35 -1.58 -4.46
N ASN A 70 3.24 -2.49 -3.49
CA ASN A 70 4.40 -3.14 -2.88
C ASN A 70 5.25 -3.90 -3.91
N ILE A 71 4.62 -4.53 -4.92
CA ILE A 71 5.33 -5.21 -6.01
C ILE A 71 6.12 -4.18 -6.84
N VAL A 72 5.50 -3.05 -7.20
CA VAL A 72 6.18 -1.97 -7.94
C VAL A 72 7.31 -1.35 -7.11
N ASP A 73 7.05 -1.00 -5.86
CA ASP A 73 8.01 -0.37 -4.95
C ASP A 73 9.20 -1.28 -4.63
N SER A 74 9.02 -2.60 -4.74
CA SER A 74 10.11 -3.57 -4.56
C SER A 74 11.19 -3.46 -5.66
N TYR A 75 10.82 -2.97 -6.85
CA TYR A 75 11.77 -2.69 -7.92
C TYR A 75 12.46 -1.34 -7.72
N GLY A 76 11.69 -0.35 -7.27
CA GLY A 76 12.20 0.97 -6.94
C GLY A 76 11.07 1.95 -6.66
N VAL A 77 11.35 2.94 -5.82
CA VAL A 77 10.39 4.01 -5.52
C VAL A 77 10.44 5.04 -6.65
N ALA A 78 9.27 5.38 -7.20
CA ALA A 78 9.14 6.37 -8.26
C ALA A 78 9.61 7.76 -7.81
N THR A 79 10.15 8.55 -8.74
CA THR A 79 10.58 9.93 -8.47
C THR A 79 9.38 10.84 -8.20
N TYR A 80 9.63 11.98 -7.56
CA TYR A 80 8.54 12.88 -7.16
C TYR A 80 7.77 13.39 -8.38
N ARG A 81 6.43 13.21 -8.35
CA ARG A 81 5.49 13.52 -9.45
C ARG A 81 5.72 12.72 -10.74
N GLU A 82 6.39 11.57 -10.65
CA GLU A 82 6.42 10.60 -11.74
C GLU A 82 5.10 9.82 -11.85
N ILE A 83 4.85 9.28 -13.04
CA ILE A 83 3.71 8.41 -13.30
C ILE A 83 3.92 7.09 -12.56
N ASN A 84 3.00 6.77 -11.63
CA ASN A 84 3.03 5.50 -10.91
C ASN A 84 2.59 4.35 -11.84
N PRO A 85 3.41 3.31 -12.09
CA PRO A 85 3.03 2.20 -12.97
C PRO A 85 2.02 1.23 -12.32
N ALA A 86 1.80 1.29 -11.00
CA ALA A 86 0.94 0.35 -10.27
C ALA A 86 -0.49 0.19 -10.83
N PRO A 87 -1.21 1.25 -11.28
CA PRO A 87 -2.54 1.10 -11.86
C PRO A 87 -2.58 0.19 -13.09
N TRP A 88 -1.54 0.22 -13.94
CA TRP A 88 -1.43 -0.69 -15.08
C TRP A 88 -1.09 -2.11 -14.63
N THR A 89 -0.14 -2.23 -13.70
CA THR A 89 0.28 -3.51 -13.11
C THR A 89 -0.88 -4.30 -12.50
N ILE A 90 -1.92 -3.63 -11.99
CA ILE A 90 -3.12 -4.31 -11.43
C ILE A 90 -3.73 -5.32 -12.42
N ILE A 91 -3.76 -4.98 -13.71
CA ILE A 91 -4.39 -5.82 -14.74
C ILE A 91 -3.34 -6.57 -15.56
N THR A 92 -2.27 -5.89 -15.97
CA THR A 92 -1.28 -6.49 -16.88
C THR A 92 -0.51 -7.62 -16.22
N PHE A 93 -0.15 -7.48 -14.94
CA PHE A 93 0.63 -8.51 -14.24
C PHE A 93 -0.15 -9.83 -14.10
N PRO A 94 -1.38 -9.84 -13.55
CA PRO A 94 -2.14 -11.09 -13.46
C PRO A 94 -2.53 -11.66 -14.83
N PHE A 95 -2.71 -10.81 -15.85
CA PHE A 95 -3.05 -11.27 -17.20
C PHE A 95 -1.88 -11.96 -17.89
N ILE A 96 -0.67 -11.40 -17.81
CA ILE A 96 0.53 -12.05 -18.35
C ILE A 96 0.78 -13.37 -17.63
N PHE A 97 0.60 -13.42 -16.30
CA PHE A 97 0.64 -14.67 -15.54
C PHE A 97 -0.35 -15.70 -16.08
N ALA A 98 -1.60 -15.30 -16.36
CA ALA A 98 -2.64 -16.19 -16.85
C ALA A 98 -2.34 -16.79 -18.24
N ILE A 99 -1.69 -16.04 -19.12
CA ILE A 99 -1.23 -16.55 -20.43
C ILE A 99 -0.18 -17.65 -20.22
N MET A 100 0.74 -17.46 -19.28
CA MET A 100 1.79 -18.43 -18.99
C MET A 100 1.27 -19.68 -18.26
N PHE A 101 0.28 -19.51 -17.38
CA PHE A 101 -0.26 -20.60 -16.56
C PHE A 101 -1.34 -21.41 -17.29
N GLY A 102 -2.19 -20.77 -18.10
CA GLY A 102 -2.94 -21.39 -19.20
C GLY A 102 -3.93 -22.53 -18.92
N ASP A 103 -4.23 -22.87 -17.66
CA ASP A 103 -5.08 -24.02 -17.31
C ASP A 103 -6.30 -23.58 -16.48
N ALA A 104 -7.51 -23.94 -16.92
CA ALA A 104 -8.74 -23.58 -16.23
C ALA A 104 -8.98 -24.39 -14.95
N GLY A 105 -8.60 -25.67 -14.91
CA GLY A 105 -8.75 -26.52 -13.73
C GLY A 105 -7.85 -26.04 -12.58
N HIS A 106 -6.57 -25.83 -12.85
CA HIS A 106 -5.64 -25.29 -11.86
C HIS A 106 -5.99 -23.83 -11.48
N GLY A 107 -6.44 -23.03 -12.45
CA GLY A 107 -6.92 -21.66 -12.21
C GLY A 107 -8.09 -21.60 -11.22
N ILE A 108 -9.05 -22.54 -11.30
CA ILE A 108 -10.17 -22.63 -10.36
C ILE A 108 -9.66 -22.92 -8.95
N VAL A 109 -8.72 -23.86 -8.78
CA VAL A 109 -8.15 -24.18 -7.46
C VAL A 109 -7.45 -22.95 -6.86
N MET A 110 -6.63 -22.25 -7.65
CA MET A 110 -5.98 -21.02 -7.21
C MET A 110 -6.99 -19.93 -6.83
N PHE A 111 -8.03 -19.75 -7.65
CA PHE A 111 -9.10 -18.79 -7.39
C PHE A 111 -9.85 -19.11 -6.10
N LEU A 112 -10.22 -20.37 -5.86
CA LEU A 112 -10.90 -20.79 -4.64
C LEU A 112 -10.03 -20.59 -3.40
N CYS A 113 -8.76 -20.96 -3.45
CA CYS A 113 -7.82 -20.72 -2.34
C CYS A 113 -7.69 -19.22 -2.03
N ALA A 114 -7.54 -18.38 -3.04
CA ALA A 114 -7.47 -16.93 -2.86
C ALA A 114 -8.80 -16.35 -2.33
N LEU A 115 -9.93 -16.85 -2.80
CA LEU A 115 -11.26 -16.43 -2.35
C LEU A 115 -11.45 -16.73 -0.87
N LEU A 116 -11.02 -17.91 -0.39
CA LEU A 116 -11.07 -18.24 1.04
C LEU A 116 -10.26 -17.26 1.89
N LEU A 117 -9.07 -16.85 1.44
CA LEU A 117 -8.25 -15.85 2.14
C LEU A 117 -8.93 -14.48 2.21
N VAL A 118 -9.66 -14.09 1.17
CA VAL A 118 -10.40 -12.82 1.12
C VAL A 118 -11.65 -12.88 2.00
N LEU A 119 -12.41 -13.98 1.98
CA LEU A 119 -13.62 -14.15 2.80
C LEU A 119 -13.30 -14.20 4.29
N PHE A 120 -12.23 -14.89 4.67
CA PHE A 120 -11.81 -15.01 6.07
C PHE A 120 -10.82 -13.93 6.52
N GLU A 121 -10.67 -12.83 5.78
CA GLU A 121 -9.69 -11.76 6.03
C GLU A 121 -9.70 -11.28 7.49
N LYS A 122 -10.88 -11.04 8.07
CA LYS A 122 -11.01 -10.54 9.47
C LYS A 122 -10.55 -11.58 10.50
N LYS A 123 -10.88 -12.86 10.29
CA LYS A 123 -10.52 -13.94 11.21
C LYS A 123 -9.01 -14.21 11.15
N LEU A 124 -8.45 -14.24 9.94
CA LEU A 124 -7.03 -14.46 9.69
C LEU A 124 -6.18 -13.30 10.23
N ALA A 125 -6.61 -12.06 10.04
CA ALA A 125 -5.93 -10.89 10.61
C ALA A 125 -5.94 -10.91 12.16
N ALA A 126 -7.02 -11.40 12.77
CA ALA A 126 -7.12 -11.50 14.23
C ALA A 126 -6.24 -12.61 14.83
N MET A 127 -5.96 -13.67 14.07
CA MET A 127 -5.21 -14.84 14.53
C MET A 127 -3.70 -14.56 14.73
N LYS A 128 -3.17 -13.42 14.24
CA LYS A 128 -1.76 -13.00 14.38
C LYS A 128 -0.77 -14.13 14.09
N ILE A 129 -0.95 -14.79 12.93
CA ILE A 129 -0.10 -15.88 12.47
C ILE A 129 1.35 -15.35 12.33
N ARG A 130 2.32 -16.04 12.94
CA ARG A 130 3.73 -15.63 12.98
C ARG A 130 4.52 -16.08 11.75
N ASP A 131 3.95 -16.95 10.92
CA ASP A 131 4.61 -17.47 9.73
C ASP A 131 4.77 -16.40 8.65
N GLU A 132 6.01 -16.08 8.30
CA GLU A 132 6.36 -15.05 7.32
C GLU A 132 5.84 -15.38 5.92
N ILE A 133 5.91 -16.66 5.54
CA ILE A 133 5.40 -17.16 4.26
C ILE A 133 3.90 -16.89 4.17
N PHE A 134 3.14 -17.28 5.20
CA PHE A 134 1.68 -17.08 5.22
C PHE A 134 1.32 -15.59 5.17
N ASN A 135 2.03 -14.74 5.92
CA ASN A 135 1.82 -13.30 5.91
C ASN A 135 2.09 -12.68 4.53
N THR A 136 3.06 -13.20 3.79
CA THR A 136 3.36 -12.76 2.42
C THR A 136 2.21 -13.11 1.47
N PHE A 137 1.73 -14.35 1.48
CA PHE A 137 0.57 -14.77 0.67
C PHE A 137 -0.71 -14.03 1.06
N PHE A 138 -0.94 -13.81 2.35
CA PHE A 138 -2.09 -13.04 2.84
C PHE A 138 -2.04 -11.57 2.40
N GLY A 139 -0.86 -10.96 2.41
CA GLY A 139 -0.61 -9.62 1.85
C GLY A 139 -0.93 -9.54 0.36
N GLY A 140 -0.60 -10.60 -0.40
CA GLY A 140 -0.86 -10.74 -1.83
C GLY A 140 -2.23 -11.29 -2.23
N ARG A 141 -3.18 -11.49 -1.30
CA ARG A 141 -4.45 -12.21 -1.56
C ARG A 141 -5.23 -11.70 -2.78
N TYR A 142 -5.28 -10.39 -3.00
CA TYR A 142 -5.98 -9.78 -4.14
C TYR A 142 -5.24 -10.01 -5.47
N VAL A 143 -3.91 -10.11 -5.43
CA VAL A 143 -3.09 -10.45 -6.61
C VAL A 143 -3.38 -11.89 -7.04
N ILE A 144 -3.37 -12.83 -6.07
CA ILE A 144 -3.63 -14.25 -6.33
C ILE A 144 -5.06 -14.47 -6.82
N LEU A 145 -6.03 -13.72 -6.28
CA LEU A 145 -7.42 -13.78 -6.74
C LEU A 145 -7.54 -13.40 -8.22
N LEU A 146 -6.90 -12.31 -8.65
CA LEU A 146 -6.92 -11.87 -10.06
C LEU A 146 -6.14 -12.83 -10.96
N MET A 147 -5.02 -13.37 -10.49
CA MET A 147 -4.23 -14.38 -11.22
C MET A 147 -5.07 -15.64 -11.48
N GLY A 148 -5.77 -16.14 -10.47
CA GLY A 148 -6.67 -17.28 -10.62
C GLY A 148 -7.84 -16.98 -11.57
N LEU A 149 -8.48 -15.81 -11.43
CA LEU A 149 -9.59 -15.42 -12.29
C LEU A 149 -9.20 -15.34 -13.77
N PHE A 150 -8.10 -14.67 -14.09
CA PHE A 150 -7.63 -14.58 -15.47
C PHE A 150 -7.11 -15.91 -16.00
N SER A 151 -6.50 -16.75 -15.15
CA SER A 151 -6.10 -18.11 -15.53
C SER A 151 -7.28 -18.98 -15.93
N VAL A 152 -8.44 -18.84 -15.27
CA VAL A 152 -9.66 -19.53 -15.70
C VAL A 152 -10.11 -19.03 -17.06
N TYR A 153 -10.09 -17.71 -17.28
CA TYR A 153 -10.45 -17.13 -18.57
C TYR A 153 -9.53 -17.60 -19.71
N THR A 154 -8.21 -17.56 -19.52
CA THR A 154 -7.25 -18.01 -20.54
C THR A 154 -7.32 -19.52 -20.76
N GLY A 155 -7.47 -20.32 -19.71
CA GLY A 155 -7.62 -21.77 -19.83
C GLY A 155 -8.89 -22.19 -20.60
N LEU A 156 -9.99 -21.45 -20.42
CA LEU A 156 -11.21 -21.66 -21.22
C LEU A 156 -11.01 -21.29 -22.69
N ILE A 157 -10.23 -20.23 -22.99
CA ILE A 157 -9.86 -19.88 -24.37
C ILE A 157 -8.98 -20.96 -25.00
N TYR A 158 -8.06 -21.54 -24.23
CA TYR A 158 -7.19 -22.62 -24.69
C TYR A 158 -7.90 -23.97 -24.79
N ASN A 159 -9.14 -24.06 -24.27
CA ASN A 159 -9.89 -25.31 -24.15
C ASN A 159 -9.06 -26.42 -23.48
N ASP A 160 -8.35 -26.06 -22.40
CA ASP A 160 -7.54 -26.98 -21.61
C ASP A 160 -7.99 -26.96 -20.14
N ILE A 161 -8.47 -28.12 -19.68
CA ILE A 161 -8.84 -28.39 -18.30
C ILE A 161 -8.10 -29.65 -17.87
N TYR A 162 -7.09 -29.51 -16.99
CA TYR A 162 -6.29 -30.64 -16.51
C TYR A 162 -5.70 -31.50 -17.64
N SER A 163 -5.15 -30.87 -18.68
CA SER A 163 -4.59 -31.54 -19.86
C SER A 163 -5.61 -32.38 -20.64
N ARG A 164 -6.90 -32.03 -20.53
CA ARG A 164 -8.00 -32.59 -21.33
C ARG A 164 -8.71 -31.47 -22.08
N SER A 165 -9.02 -31.73 -23.35
CA SER A 165 -9.73 -30.83 -24.26
C SER A 165 -11.18 -31.24 -24.44
#